data_AF-A0A5B0N304-F1
#
_entry.id   AF-A0A5B0N304-F1
#
_cell.length_a   1.000
_cell.length_b   1.000
_cell.length_c   1.000
_cell.angle_alpha   90.00
_cell.angle_beta   90.00
_cell.angle_gamma   90.00
#
_symmetry.space_group_name_H-M   'P 1'
#
loop_
_entity.id
_entity.type
_entity.pdbx_description
1 polymer ?
#
loop_
_entity_poly.entity_id
_entity_poly.type
_entity_poly.pdbx_seq_one_letter_code
_entity_poly.pdbx_strand_id
1 'polypeptide(L)'
;MSQEARTTAILLLALQNNVSPQPTATSNAGLNQDDHQDEIEASHEGYKSNKGFRAYLRQTIRVVLLEEDIDCYGYRSSQRLKPSKTPVGRLMEMINSETPQFRKINHLPPDLTGPNDELEKFIADQVKAERSYYARLLKVGVGSDTQRTAVPSLYTLIADVYSAMHPLYKRATPAKIHADTRITKAAKIRISYLRFMVNLHRLNLPDKPKGKTVSFWDDIDEDLKRLRQKSPAYGIAYNQLIFDINQRLWNDSKTIDDVSEADQQPPSEQQVVAKINSVTANPATPQSVGITPKPPFGDGFETTGLSESFRSSPSESISKPRDFRKYLAKISKSYRKVFGGPSESISHRIVKCTWTKVQDVRPCGRIFRNISERTSEMFRTPAPVV
;
A
#
# COMPACT_ATOMS: atom_id res chain seq x y z
N MET A 1 -12.56 -13.64 6.22
CA MET A 1 -11.48 -12.98 6.97
C MET A 1 -10.87 -11.89 6.11
N SER A 2 -10.87 -10.64 6.57
CA SER A 2 -10.20 -9.53 5.88
C SER A 2 -8.68 -9.71 5.92
N GLN A 3 -7.98 -9.08 4.99
CA GLN A 3 -6.52 -9.12 4.89
C GLN A 3 -5.85 -8.47 6.12
N GLU A 4 -6.46 -7.43 6.68
CA GLU A 4 -6.05 -6.80 7.95
C GLU A 4 -6.14 -7.78 9.10
N ALA A 5 -7.26 -8.50 9.25
CA ALA A 5 -7.43 -9.51 10.30
C ALA A 5 -6.39 -10.63 10.21
N ARG A 6 -5.93 -10.97 9.00
CA ARG A 6 -4.86 -11.96 8.78
C ARG A 6 -3.48 -11.42 9.18
N THR A 7 -3.16 -10.18 8.81
CA THR A 7 -1.89 -9.54 9.19
C THR A 7 -1.80 -9.32 10.69
N THR A 8 -2.89 -8.86 11.32
CA THR A 8 -2.98 -8.70 12.78
C THR A 8 -2.85 -10.06 13.48
N ALA A 9 -3.52 -11.11 13.00
CA ALA A 9 -3.37 -12.45 13.58
C ALA A 9 -1.93 -12.99 13.49
N ILE A 10 -1.22 -12.74 12.38
CA ILE A 10 0.18 -13.16 12.21
C ILE A 10 1.11 -12.37 13.15
N LEU A 11 0.87 -11.07 13.34
CA LEU A 11 1.62 -10.26 14.29
C LEU A 11 1.38 -10.72 15.74
N LEU A 12 0.14 -11.04 16.10
CA LEU A 12 -0.21 -11.58 17.42
C LEU A 12 0.43 -12.95 17.67
N LEU A 13 0.44 -13.85 16.68
CA LEU A 13 1.10 -15.15 16.78
C LEU A 13 2.63 -15.04 16.91
N ALA A 14 3.25 -14.08 16.21
CA ALA A 14 4.69 -13.82 16.32
C ALA A 14 5.09 -13.26 17.70
N LEU A 15 4.18 -12.54 18.37
CA LEU A 15 4.38 -12.05 19.73
C LEU A 15 4.24 -13.16 20.78
N GLN A 16 3.26 -14.06 20.62
CA GLN A 16 3.05 -15.20 21.54
C GLN A 16 4.21 -16.21 21.52
N ASN A 17 4.85 -16.41 20.36
CA ASN A 17 5.94 -17.39 20.20
C ASN A 17 7.33 -16.91 20.71
N ASN A 18 7.46 -15.68 21.22
CA ASN A 18 8.73 -15.15 21.76
C ASN A 18 8.82 -15.21 23.29
N VAL A 19 7.90 -15.92 23.97
CA VAL A 19 8.02 -16.20 25.41
C VAL A 19 8.73 -17.55 25.58
N SER A 20 9.99 -17.52 25.99
CA SER A 20 10.75 -18.71 26.43
C SER A 20 10.63 -18.91 27.95
N PRO A 21 10.85 -20.14 28.47
CA PRO A 21 10.17 -20.64 29.66
C PRO A 21 10.76 -20.15 30.99
N GLN A 22 9.86 -20.10 31.97
CA GLN A 22 10.03 -19.82 33.39
C GLN A 22 11.15 -20.67 34.03
N PRO A 23 12.05 -20.09 34.86
CA PRO A 23 12.91 -20.89 35.71
C PRO A 23 12.22 -21.27 37.03
N THR A 24 12.53 -22.50 37.42
CA THR A 24 12.16 -23.26 38.62
C THR A 24 12.48 -22.56 39.95
N ALA A 25 11.71 -22.94 40.96
CA ALA A 25 11.72 -22.48 42.34
C ALA A 25 13.09 -22.48 43.04
N THR A 26 13.30 -21.50 43.93
CA THR A 26 14.04 -21.73 45.18
C THR A 26 13.43 -20.91 46.33
N SER A 27 13.22 -21.62 47.43
CA SER A 27 12.78 -21.18 48.75
C SER A 27 13.71 -20.13 49.36
N ASN A 28 13.16 -19.11 50.03
CA ASN A 28 13.32 -18.93 51.48
C ASN A 28 12.48 -17.78 52.05
N ALA A 29 12.01 -18.04 53.26
CA ALA A 29 11.08 -17.27 54.06
C ALA A 29 11.63 -15.93 54.56
N GLY A 30 10.71 -14.98 54.75
CA GLY A 30 10.94 -13.73 55.47
C GLY A 30 9.62 -12.95 55.53
N LEU A 31 8.86 -13.19 56.60
CA LEU A 31 7.66 -12.44 56.99
C LEU A 31 7.97 -10.93 57.02
N ASN A 32 7.12 -10.13 56.38
CA ASN A 32 6.41 -9.01 57.01
C ASN A 32 5.33 -8.49 56.06
N GLN A 33 4.10 -8.53 56.56
CA GLN A 33 2.96 -7.77 56.04
C GLN A 33 3.27 -6.29 56.22
N ASP A 34 3.17 -5.53 55.15
CA ASP A 34 2.61 -4.19 55.19
C ASP A 34 1.82 -3.99 53.90
N ASP A 35 0.49 -3.99 54.08
CA ASP A 35 -0.49 -3.62 53.08
C ASP A 35 -0.32 -2.14 52.73
N HIS A 36 0.48 -1.86 51.70
CA HIS A 36 0.33 -0.65 50.93
C HIS A 36 -0.12 -1.03 49.52
N GLN A 37 -1.34 -0.61 49.20
CA GLN A 37 -1.88 -0.57 47.85
C GLN A 37 -0.81 -0.06 46.86
N ASP A 38 -0.22 -0.97 46.10
CA ASP A 38 0.38 -0.68 44.81
C ASP A 38 -0.75 -0.43 43.81
N GLU A 39 -1.49 0.67 44.00
CA GLU A 39 -2.15 1.33 42.89
C GLU A 39 -1.04 2.14 42.20
N ILE A 40 -0.21 1.44 41.41
CA ILE A 40 0.67 2.09 40.45
C ILE A 40 -0.26 2.89 39.56
N GLU A 41 -0.34 4.20 39.80
CA GLU A 41 -0.90 5.17 38.88
C GLU A 41 -0.36 4.80 37.50
N ALA A 42 -1.22 4.22 36.66
CA ALA A 42 -0.87 3.93 35.30
C ALA A 42 -0.56 5.27 34.66
N SER A 43 0.73 5.62 34.57
CA SER A 43 1.13 6.90 34.00
C SER A 43 0.45 7.04 32.65
N HIS A 44 -0.05 8.25 32.35
CA HIS A 44 -0.70 8.55 31.07
C HIS A 44 0.16 8.22 29.84
N GLU A 45 1.43 7.87 30.06
CA GLU A 45 2.44 7.48 29.07
C GLU A 45 2.94 6.03 29.20
N GLY A 46 2.24 5.14 29.92
CA GLY A 46 2.67 3.76 30.15
C GLY A 46 3.02 2.97 28.87
N TYR A 47 2.36 3.29 27.76
CA TYR A 47 2.67 2.76 26.42
C TYR A 47 4.10 3.07 25.95
N LYS A 48 4.71 4.18 26.37
CA LYS A 48 6.06 4.57 25.96
C LYS A 48 7.12 3.62 26.52
N SER A 49 6.87 2.97 27.64
CA SER A 49 7.81 1.99 28.23
C SER A 49 7.42 0.54 27.91
N ASN A 50 6.24 0.31 27.34
CA ASN A 50 5.76 -1.01 26.99
C ASN A 50 6.57 -1.61 25.82
N LYS A 51 7.37 -2.64 26.13
CA LYS A 51 8.22 -3.35 25.15
C LYS A 51 7.40 -4.03 24.04
N GLY A 52 6.25 -4.59 24.38
CA GLY A 52 5.34 -5.25 23.43
C GLY A 52 4.79 -4.25 22.42
N PHE A 53 4.30 -3.11 22.89
CA PHE A 53 3.79 -2.05 22.02
C PHE A 53 4.87 -1.47 21.11
N ARG A 54 6.08 -1.23 21.62
CA ARG A 54 7.22 -0.78 20.78
C ARG A 54 7.59 -1.81 19.72
N ALA A 55 7.57 -3.10 20.04
CA ALA A 55 7.83 -4.16 19.07
C ALA A 55 6.74 -4.21 17.99
N TYR A 56 5.47 -4.08 18.39
CA TYR A 56 4.34 -3.94 17.48
C TYR A 56 4.53 -2.74 16.55
N LEU A 57 4.76 -1.54 17.09
CA LEU A 57 4.98 -0.32 16.31
C LEU A 57 6.13 -0.49 15.31
N ARG A 58 7.30 -0.96 15.77
CA ARG A 58 8.45 -1.21 14.89
C ARG A 58 8.05 -2.08 13.70
N GLN A 59 7.36 -3.18 13.96
CA GLN A 59 7.02 -4.13 12.91
C GLN A 59 5.99 -3.56 11.94
N THR A 60 4.97 -2.90 12.45
CA THR A 60 3.92 -2.29 11.65
C THR A 60 4.44 -1.12 10.82
N ILE A 61 5.24 -0.23 11.42
CA ILE A 61 5.86 0.91 10.73
C ILE A 61 6.69 0.43 9.54
N ARG A 62 7.48 -0.63 9.69
CA ARG A 62 8.29 -1.13 8.58
C ARG A 62 7.44 -1.61 7.41
N VAL A 63 6.28 -2.22 7.66
CA VAL A 63 5.35 -2.64 6.61
C VAL A 63 4.69 -1.42 5.95
N VAL A 64 4.24 -0.45 6.74
CA VAL A 64 3.61 0.79 6.26
C VAL A 64 4.58 1.61 5.39
N LEU A 65 5.87 1.65 5.74
CA LEU A 65 6.89 2.33 4.93
C LEU A 65 7.10 1.71 3.54
N LEU A 66 6.63 0.47 3.30
CA LEU A 66 6.68 -0.21 2.00
C LEU A 66 5.39 -0.01 1.17
N GLU A 67 4.38 0.67 1.71
CA GLU A 67 3.15 0.95 0.98
C GLU A 67 3.42 1.84 -0.25
N GLU A 68 2.79 1.48 -1.36
CA GLU A 68 3.00 2.13 -2.65
C GLU A 68 2.39 3.55 -2.72
N ASP A 69 1.43 3.85 -1.85
CA ASP A 69 0.57 5.03 -1.94
C ASP A 69 0.80 6.08 -0.83
N ILE A 70 1.94 6.01 -0.13
CA ILE A 70 2.33 7.04 0.85
C ILE A 70 2.59 8.37 0.13
N ASP A 71 1.91 9.44 0.53
CA ASP A 71 2.05 10.77 -0.06
C ASP A 71 3.26 11.53 0.50
N CYS A 72 3.61 11.26 1.76
CA CYS A 72 4.67 11.97 2.48
C CYS A 72 5.20 11.11 3.63
N TYR A 73 6.51 10.96 3.72
CA TYR A 73 7.18 10.14 4.74
C TYR A 73 7.61 10.93 5.97
N GLY A 74 7.86 12.24 5.84
CA GLY A 74 8.30 13.09 6.94
C GLY A 74 7.15 13.64 7.77
N TYR A 75 7.21 13.49 9.09
CA TYR A 75 6.21 14.07 10.00
C TYR A 75 6.17 15.61 9.97
N ARG A 76 7.34 16.29 9.99
CA ARG A 76 7.37 17.75 9.86
C ARG A 76 6.89 18.20 8.47
N SER A 77 7.26 17.45 7.44
CA SER A 77 6.81 17.70 6.07
C SER A 77 5.30 17.55 5.96
N SER A 78 4.68 16.56 6.61
CA SER A 78 3.23 16.37 6.53
C SER A 78 2.44 17.53 7.13
N GLN A 79 2.92 18.12 8.24
CA GLN A 79 2.28 19.31 8.82
C GLN A 79 2.26 20.50 7.85
N ARG A 80 3.31 20.64 7.04
CA ARG A 80 3.45 21.73 6.05
C ARG A 80 2.77 21.43 4.71
N LEU A 81 2.90 20.20 4.22
CA LEU A 81 2.47 19.78 2.89
C LEU A 81 1.03 19.25 2.83
N LYS A 82 0.42 18.99 3.99
CA LYS A 82 -0.95 18.49 4.15
C LYS A 82 -1.29 17.30 3.23
N PRO A 83 -0.47 16.22 3.25
CA PRO A 83 -0.72 15.00 2.50
C PRO A 83 -1.98 14.27 3.01
N SER A 84 -2.58 13.41 2.19
CA SER A 84 -3.70 12.57 2.62
C SER A 84 -3.21 11.28 3.29
N LYS A 85 -2.11 10.69 2.82
CA LYS A 85 -1.58 9.42 3.32
C LYS A 85 -0.17 9.58 3.88
N THR A 86 0.02 9.29 5.16
CA THR A 86 1.33 9.34 5.83
C THR A 86 1.54 8.10 6.71
N PRO A 87 2.78 7.71 6.99
CA PRO A 87 3.03 6.60 7.91
C PRO A 87 2.41 6.83 9.29
N VAL A 88 2.53 8.05 9.85
CA VAL A 88 1.94 8.37 11.16
C VAL A 88 0.41 8.27 11.11
N GLY A 89 -0.23 8.85 10.10
CA GLY A 89 -1.69 8.77 9.92
C GLY A 89 -2.19 7.34 9.81
N ARG A 90 -1.54 6.49 9.00
CA ARG A 90 -1.85 5.06 8.89
C ARG A 90 -1.75 4.35 10.24
N LEU A 91 -0.67 4.60 10.98
CA LEU A 91 -0.48 3.98 12.30
C LEU A 91 -1.56 4.42 13.29
N MET A 92 -1.95 5.70 13.28
CA MET A 92 -3.04 6.21 14.11
C MET A 92 -4.38 5.56 13.74
N GLU A 93 -4.71 5.42 12.45
CA GLU A 93 -5.90 4.72 11.98
C GLU A 93 -5.92 3.25 12.46
N MET A 94 -4.80 2.54 12.31
CA MET A 94 -4.66 1.16 12.77
C MET A 94 -4.87 1.07 14.28
N ILE A 95 -4.19 1.89 15.09
CA ILE A 95 -4.33 1.86 16.56
C ILE A 95 -5.76 2.23 17.00
N ASN A 96 -6.40 3.19 16.33
CA ASN A 96 -7.78 3.58 16.62
C ASN A 96 -8.80 2.50 16.27
N SER A 97 -8.46 1.58 15.35
CA SER A 97 -9.29 0.42 15.03
C SER A 97 -9.00 -0.82 15.90
N GLU A 98 -7.96 -0.78 16.73
CA GLU A 98 -7.61 -1.89 17.62
C GLU A 98 -8.59 -2.04 18.79
N THR A 99 -8.69 -3.27 19.28
CA THR A 99 -9.63 -3.69 20.33
C THR A 99 -9.37 -2.99 21.68
N PRO A 100 -10.38 -2.82 22.54
CA PRO A 100 -10.18 -2.33 23.91
C PRO A 100 -9.16 -3.17 24.70
N GLN A 101 -9.14 -4.48 24.47
CA GLN A 101 -8.17 -5.40 25.08
C GLN A 101 -6.74 -5.08 24.64
N PHE A 102 -6.52 -4.86 23.34
CA PHE A 102 -5.21 -4.42 22.83
C PHE A 102 -4.78 -3.12 23.51
N ARG A 103 -5.68 -2.14 23.63
CA ARG A 103 -5.37 -0.85 24.28
C ARG A 103 -4.97 -1.03 25.73
N LYS A 104 -5.74 -1.83 26.47
CA LYS A 104 -5.44 -2.15 27.88
C LYS A 104 -4.09 -2.84 28.05
N ILE A 105 -3.80 -3.88 27.26
CA ILE A 105 -2.52 -4.64 27.35
C ILE A 105 -1.32 -3.76 26.99
N ASN A 106 -1.50 -2.83 26.05
CA ASN A 106 -0.42 -1.94 25.61
C ASN A 106 -0.34 -0.63 26.40
N HIS A 107 -1.13 -0.48 27.47
CA HIS A 107 -1.21 0.72 28.31
C HIS A 107 -1.45 1.99 27.49
N LEU A 108 -2.29 1.89 26.46
CA LEU A 108 -2.69 3.03 25.64
C LEU A 108 -3.66 3.92 26.42
N PRO A 109 -3.71 5.23 26.10
CA PRO A 109 -4.67 6.14 26.70
C PRO A 109 -6.10 5.60 26.59
N PRO A 110 -6.91 5.71 27.66
CA PRO A 110 -8.26 5.13 27.72
C PRO A 110 -9.20 5.77 26.70
N ASP A 111 -8.99 7.05 26.39
CA ASP A 111 -9.71 7.78 25.36
C ASP A 111 -8.79 8.15 24.19
N LEU A 112 -9.13 7.63 23.01
CA LEU A 112 -8.51 8.00 21.73
C LEU A 112 -9.51 8.78 20.85
N THR A 113 -10.67 9.17 21.39
CA THR A 113 -11.69 9.97 20.69
C THR A 113 -11.29 11.44 20.68
N GLY A 114 -10.25 11.76 19.92
CA GLY A 114 -9.75 13.11 19.75
C GLY A 114 -8.29 13.14 19.35
N PRO A 115 -7.74 14.34 19.04
CA PRO A 115 -6.31 14.51 18.81
C PRO A 115 -5.54 14.07 20.06
N ASN A 116 -4.60 13.13 19.90
CA ASN A 116 -3.70 12.71 20.96
C ASN A 116 -2.26 13.06 20.55
N ASP A 117 -1.91 14.34 20.75
CA ASP A 117 -0.65 14.92 20.28
C ASP A 117 0.57 14.20 20.85
N GLU A 118 0.48 13.67 22.08
CA GLU A 118 1.59 12.94 22.71
C GLU A 118 1.81 11.56 22.10
N LEU A 119 0.73 10.80 21.88
CA LEU A 119 0.79 9.50 21.22
C LEU A 119 1.23 9.66 19.77
N GLU A 120 0.68 10.65 19.06
CA GLU A 120 1.06 10.96 17.69
C GLU A 120 2.55 11.32 17.59
N LYS A 121 3.04 12.18 18.48
CA LYS A 121 4.47 12.55 18.55
C LYS A 121 5.35 11.34 18.87
N PHE A 122 4.93 10.48 19.80
CA PHE A 122 5.64 9.24 20.11
C PHE A 122 5.73 8.31 18.89
N ILE A 123 4.62 8.11 18.17
CA ILE A 123 4.57 7.32 16.93
C ILE A 123 5.44 7.97 15.86
N ALA A 124 5.41 9.30 15.72
CA ALA A 124 6.24 10.03 14.78
C ALA A 124 7.74 9.82 15.06
N ASP A 125 8.15 9.76 16.32
CA ASP A 125 9.54 9.43 16.71
C ASP A 125 9.89 7.98 16.37
N GLN A 126 8.99 7.02 16.57
CA GLN A 126 9.21 5.63 16.14
C GLN A 126 9.29 5.53 14.60
N VAL A 127 8.43 6.24 13.88
CA VAL A 127 8.43 6.32 12.41
C VAL A 127 9.75 6.89 11.93
N LYS A 128 10.25 7.96 12.56
CA LYS A 128 11.55 8.56 12.22
C LYS A 128 12.70 7.55 12.37
N ALA A 129 12.70 6.73 13.42
CA ALA A 129 13.72 5.72 13.64
C ALA A 129 13.73 4.65 12.55
N GLU A 130 12.57 4.05 12.26
CA GLU A 130 12.48 3.00 11.22
C GLU A 130 12.64 3.57 9.80
N ARG A 131 12.21 4.81 9.55
CA ARG A 131 12.52 5.53 8.30
C ARG A 131 14.02 5.73 8.11
N SER A 132 14.76 5.99 9.19
CA SER A 132 16.22 6.08 9.16
C SER A 132 16.86 4.72 8.88
N TYR A 133 16.27 3.62 9.36
CA TYR A 133 16.70 2.28 8.97
C TYR A 133 16.44 2.00 7.48
N TYR A 134 15.25 2.34 6.98
CA TYR A 134 14.91 2.19 5.57
C TYR A 134 15.84 3.02 4.66
N ALA A 135 16.16 4.24 5.08
CA ALA A 135 17.13 5.10 4.40
C ALA A 135 18.49 4.41 4.18
N ARG A 136 18.99 3.65 5.17
CA ARG A 136 20.26 2.93 5.03
C ARG A 136 20.19 1.87 3.92
N LEU A 137 19.07 1.17 3.80
CA LEU A 137 18.86 0.18 2.74
C LEU A 137 18.80 0.83 1.36
N LEU A 138 18.12 1.99 1.25
CA LEU A 138 17.98 2.72 -0.02
C LEU A 138 19.30 3.38 -0.48
N LYS A 139 20.21 3.68 0.46
CA LYS A 139 21.47 4.39 0.19
C LYS A 139 22.61 3.50 -0.29
N VAL A 140 22.48 2.17 -0.21
CA VAL A 140 23.57 1.25 -0.58
C VAL A 140 24.05 1.56 -2.01
N GLY A 141 25.32 1.93 -2.15
CA GLY A 141 25.98 2.30 -3.41
C GLY A 141 25.66 3.70 -3.97
N VAL A 142 24.56 4.34 -3.56
CA VAL A 142 24.13 5.67 -4.07
C VAL A 142 24.21 6.79 -3.04
N GLY A 143 24.61 6.47 -1.81
CA GLY A 143 24.86 7.44 -0.74
C GLY A 143 26.12 8.27 -0.99
N SER A 144 26.31 9.32 -0.20
CA SER A 144 27.52 10.15 -0.18
C SER A 144 28.68 9.48 0.58
N ASP A 145 28.70 8.15 0.64
CA ASP A 145 29.68 7.41 1.43
C ASP A 145 31.02 7.45 0.69
N THR A 146 32.12 7.58 1.44
CA THR A 146 33.48 7.69 0.88
C THR A 146 33.96 6.40 0.22
N GLN A 147 33.28 5.28 0.47
CA GLN A 147 33.62 3.98 -0.06
C GLN A 147 32.91 3.73 -1.39
N ARG A 148 33.70 3.48 -2.45
CA ARG A 148 33.20 2.98 -3.73
C ARG A 148 32.51 1.64 -3.52
N THR A 149 31.18 1.68 -3.54
CA THR A 149 30.31 0.53 -3.33
C THR A 149 29.47 0.35 -4.58
N ALA A 150 29.40 -0.88 -5.09
CA ALA A 150 28.52 -1.19 -6.21
C ALA A 150 27.06 -0.90 -5.84
N VAL A 151 26.31 -0.33 -6.79
CA VAL A 151 24.89 -0.10 -6.62
C VAL A 151 24.15 -1.41 -6.88
N PRO A 152 23.35 -1.91 -5.92
CA PRO A 152 22.58 -3.13 -6.12
C PRO A 152 21.66 -3.01 -7.34
N SER A 153 21.46 -4.10 -8.08
CA SER A 153 20.41 -4.15 -9.09
C SER A 153 19.05 -3.94 -8.45
N LEU A 154 18.06 -3.58 -9.25
CA LEU A 154 16.70 -3.41 -8.74
C LEU A 154 16.15 -4.73 -8.17
N TYR A 155 16.56 -5.87 -8.73
CA TYR A 155 16.20 -7.20 -8.21
C TYR A 155 16.75 -7.41 -6.80
N THR A 156 18.04 -7.14 -6.59
CA THR A 156 18.71 -7.28 -5.29
C THR A 156 18.15 -6.30 -4.26
N LEU A 157 18.02 -5.02 -4.61
CA LEU A 157 17.46 -3.99 -3.72
C LEU A 157 16.09 -4.38 -3.17
N ILE A 158 15.18 -4.83 -4.03
CA ILE A 158 13.82 -5.23 -3.62
C ILE A 158 13.89 -6.41 -2.65
N ALA A 159 14.72 -7.42 -2.94
CA ALA A 159 14.89 -8.57 -2.06
C ALA A 159 15.44 -8.17 -0.69
N ASP A 160 16.45 -7.31 -0.65
CA ASP A 160 17.07 -6.84 0.59
C ASP A 160 16.11 -6.00 1.43
N VAL A 161 15.40 -5.05 0.79
CA VAL A 161 14.41 -4.21 1.46
C VAL A 161 13.31 -5.06 2.08
N TYR A 162 12.70 -5.98 1.33
CA TYR A 162 11.62 -6.81 1.87
C TYR A 162 12.11 -7.79 2.93
N SER A 163 13.30 -8.39 2.77
CA SER A 163 13.89 -9.26 3.80
C SER A 163 14.15 -8.52 5.11
N ALA A 164 14.58 -7.25 5.03
CA ALA A 164 14.91 -6.44 6.20
C ALA A 164 13.67 -5.82 6.89
N MET A 165 12.69 -5.40 6.10
CA MET A 165 11.56 -4.58 6.57
C MET A 165 10.31 -5.40 6.88
N HIS A 166 10.06 -6.49 6.15
CA HIS A 166 8.79 -7.20 6.22
C HIS A 166 8.97 -8.60 6.85
N PRO A 167 8.23 -8.94 7.92
CA PRO A 167 8.56 -10.10 8.77
C PRO A 167 8.34 -11.42 8.03
N LEU A 168 7.37 -11.48 7.11
CA LEU A 168 7.13 -12.66 6.27
C LEU A 168 8.31 -13.03 5.36
N TYR A 169 9.20 -12.08 5.05
CA TYR A 169 10.28 -12.29 4.10
C TYR A 169 11.66 -12.36 4.75
N LYS A 170 11.77 -12.26 6.08
CA LYS A 170 13.05 -12.25 6.82
C LYS A 170 14.00 -13.40 6.48
N ARG A 171 13.47 -14.55 6.06
CA ARG A 171 14.22 -15.75 5.67
C ARG A 171 13.84 -16.25 4.27
N ALA A 172 13.17 -15.41 3.48
CA ALA A 172 12.80 -15.76 2.12
C ALA A 172 13.99 -15.54 1.19
N THR A 173 14.17 -16.45 0.24
CA THR A 173 15.13 -16.27 -0.86
C THR A 173 14.64 -15.15 -1.80
N PRO A 174 15.54 -14.42 -2.49
CA PRO A 174 15.15 -13.40 -3.47
C PRO A 174 14.11 -13.88 -4.49
N ALA A 175 14.26 -15.11 -5.03
CA ALA A 175 13.31 -15.70 -5.97
C ALA A 175 11.87 -15.80 -5.41
N LYS A 176 11.74 -16.24 -4.14
CA LYS A 176 10.45 -16.32 -3.44
C LYS A 176 9.82 -14.94 -3.21
N ILE A 177 10.63 -13.94 -2.84
CA ILE A 177 10.15 -12.56 -2.67
C ILE A 177 9.61 -12.04 -4.00
N HIS A 178 10.35 -12.21 -5.10
CA HIS A 178 9.93 -11.70 -6.40
C HIS A 178 8.71 -12.40 -6.99
N ALA A 179 8.52 -13.68 -6.68
CA ALA A 179 7.37 -14.47 -7.11
C ALA A 179 6.10 -14.21 -6.28
N ASP A 180 6.20 -13.55 -5.11
CA ASP A 180 5.06 -13.31 -4.25
C ASP A 180 4.15 -12.20 -4.80
N THR A 181 2.90 -12.54 -5.10
CA THR A 181 1.92 -11.61 -5.69
C THR A 181 1.46 -10.53 -4.72
N ARG A 182 1.73 -10.66 -3.42
CA ARG A 182 1.47 -9.61 -2.42
C ARG A 182 2.44 -8.44 -2.57
N ILE A 183 3.61 -8.66 -3.17
CA ILE A 183 4.53 -7.60 -3.55
C ILE A 183 4.11 -7.10 -4.93
N THR A 184 3.24 -6.09 -4.91
CA THR A 184 2.66 -5.51 -6.12
C THR A 184 3.74 -4.86 -7.00
N LYS A 185 3.44 -4.72 -8.30
CA LYS A 185 4.29 -3.97 -9.22
C LYS A 185 4.47 -2.52 -8.76
N ALA A 186 3.42 -1.89 -8.24
CA ALA A 186 3.47 -0.51 -7.79
C ALA A 186 4.36 -0.33 -6.54
N ALA A 187 4.39 -1.28 -5.60
CA ALA A 187 5.35 -1.27 -4.49
C ALA A 187 6.80 -1.42 -4.96
N LYS A 188 7.08 -2.28 -5.95
CA LYS A 188 8.42 -2.38 -6.58
C LYS A 188 8.84 -1.07 -7.26
N ILE A 189 7.91 -0.44 -7.97
CA ILE A 189 8.11 0.89 -8.57
C ILE A 189 8.38 1.94 -7.50
N ARG A 190 7.67 1.89 -6.37
CA ARG A 190 7.86 2.81 -5.24
C ARG A 190 9.27 2.73 -4.67
N ILE A 191 9.79 1.53 -4.42
CA ILE A 191 11.17 1.31 -3.94
C ILE A 191 12.18 1.89 -4.94
N SER A 192 11.98 1.63 -6.25
CA SER A 192 12.83 2.16 -7.31
C SER A 192 12.83 3.69 -7.33
N TYR A 193 11.66 4.32 -7.21
CA TYR A 193 11.51 5.77 -7.13
C TYR A 193 12.27 6.34 -5.92
N LEU A 194 12.13 5.72 -4.75
CA LEU A 194 12.80 6.20 -3.54
C LEU A 194 14.32 6.13 -3.67
N ARG A 195 14.88 5.03 -4.19
CA ARG A 195 16.33 4.95 -4.47
C ARG A 195 16.75 6.01 -5.49
N PHE A 196 15.96 6.21 -6.54
CA PHE A 196 16.25 7.24 -7.55
C PHE A 196 16.37 8.62 -6.91
N MET A 197 15.41 9.00 -6.06
CA MET A 197 15.41 10.30 -5.40
C MET A 197 16.55 10.46 -4.40
N VAL A 198 17.00 9.37 -3.76
CA VAL A 198 18.22 9.36 -2.94
C VAL A 198 19.45 9.69 -3.79
N ASN A 199 19.59 9.09 -4.97
CA ASN A 199 20.70 9.38 -5.88
C ASN A 199 20.61 10.80 -6.46
N LEU A 200 19.41 11.27 -6.82
CA LEU A 200 19.20 12.63 -7.30
C LEU A 200 19.54 13.66 -6.23
N HIS A 201 19.22 13.38 -4.96
CA HIS A 201 19.64 14.21 -3.84
C HIS A 201 21.17 14.37 -3.81
N ARG A 202 21.92 13.26 -3.97
CA ARG A 202 23.40 13.27 -4.04
C ARG A 202 23.89 14.18 -5.16
N LEU A 203 23.34 14.06 -6.37
CA LEU A 203 23.73 14.88 -7.52
C LEU A 203 23.48 16.38 -7.29
N ASN A 204 22.39 16.71 -6.58
CA ASN A 204 22.02 18.09 -6.33
C ASN A 204 22.67 18.69 -5.07
N LEU A 205 23.42 17.90 -4.28
CA LEU A 205 24.09 18.37 -3.06
C LEU A 205 24.99 19.61 -3.29
N PRO A 206 25.81 19.69 -4.37
CA PRO A 206 26.66 20.85 -4.62
C PRO A 206 25.88 22.16 -4.80
N ASP A 207 24.65 22.09 -5.31
CA ASP A 207 23.80 23.26 -5.58
C ASP A 207 22.99 23.70 -4.35
N LYS A 208 22.99 22.90 -3.27
CA LYS A 208 22.21 23.22 -2.07
C LYS A 208 22.84 24.35 -1.25
N PRO A 209 22.02 25.23 -0.63
CA PRO A 209 22.54 26.31 0.21
C PRO A 209 23.42 25.78 1.34
N LYS A 210 24.65 26.30 1.42
CA LYS A 210 25.58 26.00 2.52
C LYS A 210 24.97 26.44 3.85
N GLY A 211 25.01 25.57 4.87
CA GLY A 211 24.49 25.84 6.21
C GLY A 211 23.05 25.38 6.48
N LYS A 212 22.31 24.89 5.48
CA LYS A 212 21.02 24.21 5.68
C LYS A 212 21.18 22.71 5.43
N THR A 213 20.97 21.90 6.48
CA THR A 213 20.91 20.44 6.33
C THR A 213 19.55 20.06 5.75
N VAL A 214 19.44 19.97 4.43
CA VAL A 214 18.24 19.46 3.76
C VAL A 214 18.36 17.94 3.67
N SER A 215 17.38 17.21 4.19
CA SER A 215 17.36 15.75 4.10
C SER A 215 16.83 15.32 2.73
N PHE A 216 17.34 14.22 2.16
CA PHE A 216 16.79 13.66 0.92
C PHE A 216 15.31 13.29 1.04
N TRP A 217 14.84 12.99 2.26
CA TRP A 217 13.40 12.81 2.51
C TRP A 217 12.57 14.07 2.25
N ASP A 218 13.14 15.26 2.47
CA ASP A 218 12.45 16.52 2.20
C ASP A 218 12.27 16.70 0.68
N ASP A 219 13.29 16.34 -0.10
CA ASP A 219 13.21 16.36 -1.57
C ASP A 219 12.19 15.34 -2.09
N ILE A 220 12.16 14.14 -1.51
CA ILE A 220 11.15 13.12 -1.82
C ILE A 220 9.75 13.65 -1.55
N ASP A 221 9.51 14.24 -0.37
CA ASP A 221 8.19 14.71 0.04
C ASP A 221 7.71 15.88 -0.84
N GLU A 222 8.61 16.78 -1.25
CA GLU A 222 8.30 17.86 -2.20
C GLU A 222 8.03 17.35 -3.61
N ASP A 223 8.84 16.42 -4.12
CA ASP A 223 8.58 15.84 -5.44
C ASP A 223 7.28 15.04 -5.47
N LEU A 224 6.95 14.32 -4.39
CA LEU A 224 5.66 13.64 -4.28
C LEU A 224 4.50 14.63 -4.28
N LYS A 225 4.64 15.78 -3.62
CA LYS A 225 3.64 16.85 -3.71
C LYS A 225 3.51 17.38 -5.13
N ARG A 226 4.61 17.61 -5.84
CA ARG A 226 4.61 17.99 -7.26
C ARG A 226 3.86 16.96 -8.10
N LEU A 227 4.14 15.67 -7.91
CA LEU A 227 3.47 14.58 -8.64
C LEU A 227 1.96 14.51 -8.35
N ARG A 228 1.53 14.77 -7.11
CA ARG A 228 0.09 14.84 -6.76
C ARG A 228 -0.65 15.99 -7.45
N GLN A 229 0.05 17.06 -7.82
CA GLN A 229 -0.53 18.19 -8.56
C GLN A 229 -0.62 17.92 -10.07
N LYS A 230 -0.04 16.83 -10.56
CA LYS A 230 -0.11 16.39 -11.96
C LYS A 230 -1.25 15.39 -12.15
N SER A 231 -1.56 15.07 -13.41
CA SER A 231 -2.58 14.07 -13.72
C SER A 231 -2.12 12.67 -13.27
N PRO A 232 -3.05 11.74 -12.96
CA PRO A 232 -2.70 10.36 -12.65
C PRO A 232 -1.86 9.68 -13.74
N ALA A 233 -2.18 9.93 -15.01
CA ALA A 233 -1.42 9.41 -16.16
C ALA A 233 0.04 9.89 -16.16
N TYR A 234 0.28 11.15 -15.80
CA TYR A 234 1.64 11.68 -15.64
C TYR A 234 2.39 10.95 -14.54
N GLY A 235 1.78 10.79 -13.35
CA GLY A 235 2.39 10.07 -12.24
C GLY A 235 2.76 8.63 -12.60
N ILE A 236 1.87 7.92 -13.29
CA ILE A 236 2.11 6.55 -13.76
C ILE A 236 3.27 6.50 -14.76
N ALA A 237 3.25 7.37 -15.78
CA ALA A 237 4.29 7.42 -16.81
C ALA A 237 5.66 7.78 -16.22
N TYR A 238 5.72 8.81 -15.38
CA TYR A 238 6.94 9.26 -14.72
C TYR A 238 7.56 8.15 -13.86
N ASN A 239 6.77 7.53 -12.98
CA ASN A 239 7.28 6.46 -12.12
C ASN A 239 7.71 5.22 -12.89
N GLN A 240 7.03 4.87 -13.99
CA GLN A 240 7.46 3.76 -14.86
C GLN A 240 8.79 4.08 -15.57
N LEU A 241 8.98 5.31 -16.05
CA LEU A 241 10.25 5.73 -16.66
C LEU A 241 11.40 5.69 -15.64
N ILE A 242 11.16 6.12 -14.40
CA ILE A 242 12.14 6.04 -13.31
C ILE A 242 12.52 4.59 -12.99
N PHE A 243 11.53 3.69 -13.00
CA PHE A 243 11.74 2.25 -12.84
C PHE A 243 12.61 1.68 -13.97
N ASP A 244 12.27 2.02 -15.22
CA ASP A 244 13.00 1.56 -16.41
C ASP A 244 14.45 2.10 -16.40
N ILE A 245 14.67 3.36 -16.00
CA ILE A 245 16.01 3.94 -15.80
C ILE A 245 16.79 3.15 -14.75
N ASN A 246 16.22 2.95 -13.56
CA ASN A 246 16.89 2.23 -12.47
C ASN A 246 17.29 0.81 -12.86
N GLN A 247 16.41 0.11 -13.57
CA GLN A 247 16.66 -1.25 -14.02
C GLN A 247 17.79 -1.30 -15.07
N ARG A 248 17.88 -0.29 -15.95
CA ARG A 248 18.94 -0.18 -16.97
C ARG A 248 20.30 0.17 -16.36
N LEU A 249 20.35 1.05 -15.37
CA LEU A 249 21.61 1.59 -14.86
C LEU A 249 22.35 0.63 -13.92
N TRP A 250 21.62 -0.05 -13.03
CA TRP A 250 22.22 -0.74 -11.89
C TRP A 250 22.08 -2.26 -11.99
N ASN A 251 23.21 -2.96 -11.87
CA ASN A 251 23.36 -4.38 -12.17
C ASN A 251 24.22 -5.15 -11.14
N ASP A 252 24.29 -4.67 -9.90
CA ASP A 252 25.11 -5.22 -8.80
C ASP A 252 26.64 -5.06 -8.99
N SER A 253 27.12 -4.61 -10.15
CA SER A 253 28.57 -4.42 -10.40
C SER A 253 28.97 -2.95 -10.54
N LYS A 254 28.14 -2.14 -11.17
CA LYS A 254 28.42 -0.72 -11.42
C LYS A 254 28.32 0.10 -10.13
N THR A 255 29.26 1.00 -9.94
CA THR A 255 29.23 2.10 -8.98
C THR A 255 28.60 3.34 -9.61
N ILE A 256 28.32 4.36 -8.79
CA ILE A 256 27.84 5.67 -9.27
C ILE A 256 28.83 6.39 -10.20
N ASP A 257 30.13 6.08 -10.11
CA ASP A 257 31.18 6.68 -10.94
C ASP A 257 31.22 6.06 -12.36
N ASP A 258 30.68 4.85 -12.52
CA ASP A 258 30.68 4.11 -13.80
C ASP A 258 29.54 4.55 -14.74
N VAL A 259 28.67 5.45 -14.30
CA VAL A 259 27.49 5.92 -15.03
C VAL A 259 27.53 7.44 -15.14
N SER A 260 27.34 7.97 -16.34
CA SER A 260 27.32 9.42 -16.55
C SER A 260 26.24 10.10 -15.70
N GLU A 261 26.48 11.32 -15.21
CA GLU A 261 25.46 12.05 -14.45
C GLU A 261 24.20 12.31 -15.28
N ALA A 262 24.35 12.52 -16.59
CA ALA A 262 23.24 12.73 -17.52
C ALA A 262 22.29 11.52 -17.58
N ASP A 263 22.82 10.31 -17.54
CA ASP A 263 22.02 9.07 -17.50
C ASP A 263 21.24 8.89 -16.20
N GLN A 264 21.69 9.54 -15.12
CA GLN A 264 21.13 9.46 -13.78
C GLN A 264 20.05 10.53 -13.51
N GLN A 265 19.80 11.44 -14.46
CA GLN A 265 18.80 12.51 -14.35
C GLN A 265 17.36 11.99 -14.47
N PRO A 266 16.37 12.71 -13.92
CA PRO A 266 14.97 12.32 -14.05
C PRO A 266 14.51 12.41 -15.51
N PRO A 267 13.44 11.69 -15.88
CA PRO A 267 12.85 11.81 -17.21
C PRO A 267 12.44 13.25 -17.52
N SER A 268 12.72 13.69 -18.74
CA SER A 268 12.26 14.99 -19.21
C SER A 268 10.74 15.03 -19.41
N GLU A 269 10.15 16.22 -19.39
CA GLU A 269 8.72 16.40 -19.66
C GLU A 269 8.32 15.79 -21.02
N GLN A 270 9.18 15.90 -22.04
CA GLN A 270 8.94 15.30 -23.36
C GLN A 270 8.88 13.77 -23.30
N GLN A 271 9.78 13.13 -22.54
CA GLN A 271 9.77 11.68 -22.34
C GLN A 271 8.51 11.22 -21.62
N VAL A 272 8.05 11.97 -20.61
CA VAL A 272 6.82 11.66 -19.88
C VAL A 272 5.61 11.78 -20.80
N VAL A 273 5.48 12.87 -21.56
CA VAL A 273 4.39 13.07 -22.52
C VAL A 273 4.40 11.99 -23.61
N ALA A 274 5.57 11.64 -24.15
CA ALA A 274 5.69 10.55 -25.12
C ALA A 274 5.23 9.21 -24.53
N LYS A 275 5.57 8.93 -23.28
CA LYS A 275 5.11 7.72 -22.58
C LYS A 275 3.60 7.73 -22.37
N ILE A 276 2.99 8.84 -21.94
CA ILE A 276 1.54 8.98 -21.82
C ILE A 276 0.85 8.69 -23.16
N ASN A 277 1.35 9.29 -24.25
CA ASN A 277 0.81 9.10 -25.59
C ASN A 277 0.94 7.64 -26.03
N SER A 278 2.08 6.98 -25.77
CA SER A 278 2.28 5.57 -26.12
C SER A 278 1.29 4.63 -25.42
N VAL A 279 0.96 4.90 -24.16
CA VAL A 279 0.01 4.11 -23.35
C VAL A 279 -1.44 4.37 -23.78
N THR A 280 -1.72 5.59 -24.25
CA THR A 280 -3.07 5.99 -24.70
C THR A 280 -3.35 5.56 -26.14
N ALA A 281 -2.33 5.56 -27.01
CA ALA A 281 -2.43 5.11 -28.40
C ALA A 281 -2.50 3.59 -28.54
N ASN A 282 -1.88 2.86 -27.61
CA ASN A 282 -1.97 1.40 -27.49
C ASN A 282 -2.55 1.01 -26.12
N PRO A 283 -3.88 1.11 -25.92
CA PRO A 283 -4.52 0.53 -24.74
C PRO A 283 -4.50 -1.00 -24.90
N ALA A 284 -3.36 -1.63 -24.66
CA ALA A 284 -3.23 -3.07 -24.81
C ALA A 284 -4.11 -3.78 -23.75
N THR A 285 -5.13 -4.46 -24.26
CA THR A 285 -5.65 -5.76 -23.83
C THR A 285 -4.64 -6.53 -22.98
N PRO A 286 -5.04 -7.20 -21.88
CA PRO A 286 -4.12 -7.93 -21.01
C PRO A 286 -3.17 -8.79 -21.83
N GLN A 287 -1.87 -8.57 -21.66
CA GLN A 287 -0.81 -9.33 -22.32
C GLN A 287 -0.93 -10.80 -21.91
N SER A 288 -1.64 -11.59 -22.73
CA SER A 288 -1.48 -13.03 -22.78
C SER A 288 -0.08 -13.28 -23.32
N VAL A 289 0.77 -13.85 -22.47
CA VAL A 289 2.08 -14.35 -22.85
C VAL A 289 1.89 -15.32 -24.02
N GLY A 290 2.55 -15.03 -25.15
CA GLY A 290 2.55 -15.90 -26.31
C GLY A 290 3.14 -17.26 -25.93
N ILE A 291 2.29 -18.26 -25.85
CA ILE A 291 2.71 -19.66 -25.95
C ILE A 291 2.96 -19.90 -27.43
N THR A 292 4.22 -20.10 -27.81
CA THR A 292 4.60 -20.64 -29.11
C THR A 292 4.00 -22.05 -29.26
N PRO A 293 3.20 -22.33 -30.30
CA PRO A 293 2.80 -23.70 -30.61
C PRO A 293 3.96 -24.40 -31.33
N LYS A 294 4.37 -25.54 -30.79
CA LYS A 294 5.23 -26.52 -31.43
C LYS A 294 4.48 -27.12 -32.65
N PRO A 295 5.10 -27.35 -33.81
CA PRO A 295 4.40 -27.93 -34.96
C PRO A 295 4.15 -29.43 -34.71
N PRO A 296 2.98 -29.98 -35.10
CA PRO A 296 2.82 -31.42 -35.15
C PRO A 296 3.36 -31.95 -36.49
N PHE A 297 4.03 -33.10 -36.39
CA PHE A 297 4.32 -34.00 -37.49
C PHE A 297 3.03 -34.31 -38.27
N GLY A 298 3.18 -34.40 -39.60
CA GLY A 298 2.10 -34.74 -40.50
C GLY A 298 1.72 -36.22 -40.43
N ASP A 299 0.48 -36.49 -40.79
CA ASP A 299 0.12 -37.52 -41.77
C ASP A 299 -1.24 -37.13 -42.37
N GLY A 300 -1.36 -37.33 -43.68
CA GLY A 300 -2.40 -36.73 -44.51
C GLY A 300 -3.77 -37.41 -44.45
N PHE A 301 -4.77 -36.70 -44.97
CA PHE A 301 -5.82 -37.28 -45.81
C PHE A 301 -6.54 -36.14 -46.55
N GLU A 302 -6.74 -36.32 -47.86
CA GLU A 302 -7.50 -35.44 -48.74
C GLU A 302 -9.01 -35.54 -48.46
N THR A 303 -9.76 -34.43 -48.64
CA THR A 303 -10.80 -34.28 -49.69
C THR A 303 -11.62 -32.98 -49.54
N THR A 304 -11.62 -32.21 -50.63
CA THR A 304 -12.72 -31.42 -51.24
C THR A 304 -13.64 -30.50 -50.42
N GLY A 305 -13.52 -29.19 -50.72
CA GLY A 305 -14.59 -28.41 -51.35
C GLY A 305 -15.60 -27.68 -50.46
N LEU A 306 -15.48 -26.35 -50.35
CA LEU A 306 -16.48 -25.37 -50.80
C LEU A 306 -16.06 -23.94 -50.42
N SER A 307 -16.18 -23.06 -51.40
CA SER A 307 -16.01 -21.62 -51.36
C SER A 307 -17.09 -20.94 -50.52
N GLU A 308 -16.73 -19.95 -49.70
CA GLU A 308 -17.45 -18.67 -49.67
C GLU A 308 -16.64 -17.56 -48.98
N SER A 309 -16.64 -16.41 -49.65
CA SER A 309 -16.04 -15.14 -49.27
C SER A 309 -16.91 -14.42 -48.24
N PHE A 310 -16.34 -13.77 -47.21
CA PHE A 310 -16.89 -12.48 -46.75
C PHE A 310 -15.86 -11.59 -46.05
N ARG A 311 -15.95 -10.33 -46.47
CA ARG A 311 -15.30 -9.09 -46.05
C ARG A 311 -15.15 -8.84 -44.54
N SER A 312 -14.20 -7.96 -44.30
CA SER A 312 -13.79 -7.23 -43.11
C SER A 312 -14.82 -6.26 -42.48
N SER A 313 -14.61 -6.03 -41.16
CA SER A 313 -14.98 -4.89 -40.28
C SER A 313 -16.33 -4.96 -39.53
N PRO A 314 -16.55 -4.20 -38.41
CA PRO A 314 -15.65 -3.71 -37.35
C PRO A 314 -16.23 -3.90 -35.91
N SER A 315 -15.47 -3.45 -34.90
CA SER A 315 -15.81 -3.28 -33.48
C SER A 315 -17.20 -2.67 -33.19
N GLU A 316 -18.03 -3.34 -32.40
CA GLU A 316 -19.29 -2.81 -31.88
C GLU A 316 -19.16 -2.27 -30.44
N SER A 317 -19.56 -1.01 -30.30
CA SER A 317 -19.85 -0.30 -29.06
C SER A 317 -21.18 -0.77 -28.47
N ILE A 318 -21.23 -0.96 -27.15
CA ILE A 318 -22.47 -1.32 -26.43
C ILE A 318 -23.37 -0.08 -26.40
N SER A 319 -24.26 0.02 -27.39
CA SER A 319 -25.36 0.99 -27.40
C SER A 319 -26.67 0.27 -27.65
N LYS A 320 -27.28 -0.31 -26.60
CA LYS A 320 -28.74 -0.56 -26.51
C LYS A 320 -29.14 -1.08 -25.11
N PRO A 321 -30.31 -0.66 -24.58
CA PRO A 321 -30.84 -1.13 -23.27
C PRO A 321 -31.09 -2.64 -23.17
N ARG A 322 -31.20 -3.34 -24.31
CA ARG A 322 -31.42 -4.80 -24.36
C ARG A 322 -30.20 -5.60 -23.89
N ASP A 323 -29.00 -5.10 -24.09
CA ASP A 323 -27.75 -5.78 -23.70
C ASP A 323 -27.44 -5.60 -22.23
N PHE A 324 -27.88 -4.48 -21.65
CA PHE A 324 -27.80 -4.24 -20.21
C PHE A 324 -28.71 -5.20 -19.40
N ARG A 325 -29.89 -5.55 -19.92
CA ARG A 325 -30.76 -6.59 -19.30
C ARG A 325 -30.10 -7.97 -19.30
N LYS A 326 -29.45 -8.35 -20.41
CA LYS A 326 -28.73 -9.63 -20.49
C LYS A 326 -27.55 -9.67 -19.50
N TYR A 327 -26.85 -8.54 -19.34
CA TYR A 327 -25.78 -8.38 -18.36
C TYR A 327 -26.27 -8.51 -16.91
N LEU A 328 -27.36 -7.82 -16.53
CA LEU A 328 -27.94 -7.91 -15.19
C LEU A 328 -28.52 -9.28 -14.87
N ALA A 329 -29.14 -9.96 -15.85
CA ALA A 329 -29.61 -11.33 -15.70
C ALA A 329 -28.43 -12.30 -15.45
N LYS A 330 -27.28 -12.08 -16.10
CA LYS A 330 -26.05 -12.85 -15.89
C LYS A 330 -25.48 -12.65 -14.48
N ILE A 331 -25.48 -11.42 -13.97
CA ILE A 331 -25.05 -11.10 -12.60
C ILE A 331 -25.99 -11.75 -11.57
N SER A 332 -27.31 -11.63 -11.76
CA SER A 332 -28.30 -12.25 -10.86
C SER A 332 -28.16 -13.77 -10.80
N LYS A 333 -27.87 -14.42 -11.93
CA LYS A 333 -27.64 -15.88 -12.00
C LYS A 333 -26.34 -16.29 -11.31
N SER A 334 -25.27 -15.50 -11.42
CA SER A 334 -24.03 -15.70 -10.64
C SER A 334 -24.24 -15.51 -9.15
N TYR A 335 -25.02 -14.50 -8.74
CA TYR A 335 -25.30 -14.22 -7.33
C TYR A 335 -26.10 -15.36 -6.67
N ARG A 336 -27.11 -15.89 -7.39
CA ARG A 336 -27.92 -17.04 -6.93
C ARG A 336 -27.08 -18.32 -6.78
N LYS A 337 -25.99 -18.45 -7.54
CA LYS A 337 -25.06 -19.59 -7.51
C LYS A 337 -24.07 -19.53 -6.33
N VAL A 338 -23.79 -18.33 -5.82
CA VAL A 338 -22.84 -18.12 -4.71
C VAL A 338 -23.53 -18.18 -3.34
N PHE A 339 -24.80 -17.78 -3.25
CA PHE A 339 -25.46 -17.56 -1.95
C PHE A 339 -26.67 -18.46 -1.65
N GLY A 340 -26.96 -19.48 -2.49
CA GLY A 340 -27.84 -20.62 -2.17
C GLY A 340 -29.05 -20.34 -1.25
N GLY A 341 -30.06 -19.59 -1.72
CA GLY A 341 -31.35 -19.40 -1.02
C GLY A 341 -32.13 -18.16 -1.47
N PRO A 342 -33.48 -18.15 -1.40
CA PRO A 342 -34.31 -17.10 -2.00
C PRO A 342 -34.41 -15.87 -1.09
N SER A 343 -33.61 -14.83 -1.35
CA SER A 343 -33.86 -13.49 -0.81
C SER A 343 -34.65 -12.67 -1.84
N GLU A 344 -35.97 -12.83 -1.84
CA GLU A 344 -36.87 -12.09 -2.75
C GLU A 344 -37.00 -10.59 -2.39
N SER A 345 -36.55 -10.16 -1.20
CA SER A 345 -36.78 -8.77 -0.76
C SER A 345 -35.82 -7.73 -1.35
N ILE A 346 -34.58 -8.13 -1.66
CA ILE A 346 -33.55 -7.20 -2.15
C ILE A 346 -33.66 -6.99 -3.66
N SER A 347 -33.89 -8.08 -4.39
CA SER A 347 -33.98 -8.03 -5.86
C SER A 347 -35.22 -7.26 -6.32
N HIS A 348 -36.33 -7.31 -5.57
CA HIS A 348 -37.56 -6.58 -5.90
C HIS A 348 -37.47 -5.07 -5.60
N ARG A 349 -36.67 -4.65 -4.61
CA ARG A 349 -36.43 -3.23 -4.30
C ARG A 349 -35.50 -2.55 -5.30
N ILE A 350 -34.49 -3.25 -5.80
CA ILE A 350 -33.54 -2.69 -6.78
C ILE A 350 -34.24 -2.40 -8.12
N VAL A 351 -35.16 -3.27 -8.57
CA VAL A 351 -35.90 -3.07 -9.82
C VAL A 351 -36.85 -1.87 -9.76
N LYS A 352 -37.43 -1.60 -8.58
CA LYS A 352 -38.37 -0.47 -8.40
C LYS A 352 -37.68 0.89 -8.30
N CYS A 353 -36.41 0.94 -7.87
CA CYS A 353 -35.66 2.19 -7.74
C CYS A 353 -35.09 2.74 -9.07
N THR A 354 -35.07 1.95 -10.15
CA THR A 354 -34.42 2.35 -11.41
C THR A 354 -35.38 2.82 -12.52
N TRP A 355 -36.69 3.01 -12.24
CA TRP A 355 -37.67 3.32 -13.29
C TRP A 355 -38.63 4.48 -12.99
N THR A 356 -38.15 5.55 -12.37
CA THR A 356 -38.85 6.84 -12.41
C THR A 356 -37.88 7.98 -12.77
N LYS A 357 -37.98 8.38 -14.04
CA LYS A 357 -37.48 9.62 -14.68
C LYS A 357 -35.98 9.94 -14.56
N VAL A 358 -35.24 9.52 -15.59
CA VAL A 358 -34.01 10.18 -16.02
C VAL A 358 -34.38 11.25 -17.02
N GLN A 359 -34.48 12.50 -16.57
CA GLN A 359 -34.06 13.68 -17.34
C GLN A 359 -33.44 14.68 -16.37
N ASP A 360 -32.34 15.27 -16.80
CA ASP A 360 -31.51 16.31 -16.18
C ASP A 360 -30.37 15.95 -15.20
N VAL A 361 -29.31 16.74 -15.38
CA VAL A 361 -27.90 16.48 -15.03
C VAL A 361 -27.47 17.42 -13.89
N ARG A 362 -26.68 16.88 -12.93
CA ARG A 362 -25.94 17.50 -11.79
C ARG A 362 -26.67 17.58 -10.41
N PRO A 363 -25.93 17.72 -9.29
CA PRO A 363 -25.19 16.66 -8.62
C PRO A 363 -25.89 16.24 -7.31
N CYS A 364 -26.06 14.93 -7.13
CA CYS A 364 -26.76 14.31 -6.00
C CYS A 364 -25.94 14.34 -4.70
N GLY A 365 -25.86 15.50 -4.04
CA GLY A 365 -25.28 15.65 -2.69
C GLY A 365 -26.31 15.57 -1.54
N ARG A 366 -27.59 15.86 -1.80
CA ARG A 366 -28.63 15.92 -0.75
C ARG A 366 -29.44 14.64 -0.57
N ILE A 367 -29.53 13.78 -1.59
CA ILE A 367 -30.37 12.57 -1.56
C ILE A 367 -29.74 11.49 -0.65
N PHE A 368 -28.41 11.38 -0.61
CA PHE A 368 -27.73 10.40 0.24
C PHE A 368 -27.78 10.76 1.75
N ARG A 369 -27.85 12.04 2.10
CA ARG A 369 -28.00 12.47 3.51
C ARG A 369 -29.38 12.13 4.05
N ASN A 370 -30.43 12.30 3.24
CA ASN A 370 -31.82 12.05 3.65
C ASN A 370 -32.16 10.55 3.80
N ILE A 371 -31.47 9.66 3.06
CA ILE A 371 -31.62 8.21 3.21
C ILE A 371 -30.90 7.72 4.47
N SER A 372 -29.73 8.29 4.80
CA SER A 372 -28.99 7.96 6.02
C SER A 372 -29.75 8.37 7.30
N GLU A 373 -30.39 9.54 7.29
CA GLU A 373 -31.16 10.03 8.45
C GLU A 373 -32.42 9.20 8.70
N ARG A 374 -33.19 8.87 7.64
CA ARG A 374 -34.39 8.02 7.78
C ARG A 374 -34.11 6.57 8.16
N THR A 375 -32.94 6.05 7.83
CA THR A 375 -32.54 4.69 8.25
C THR A 375 -32.13 4.68 9.71
N SER A 376 -31.62 5.79 10.25
CA SER A 376 -31.24 5.90 11.66
C SER A 376 -32.43 6.13 12.62
N GLU A 377 -33.55 6.66 12.13
CA GLU A 377 -34.79 6.81 12.92
C GLU A 377 -35.56 5.49 13.12
N MET A 378 -35.48 4.56 12.16
CA MET A 378 -36.18 3.26 12.28
C MET A 378 -35.60 2.33 13.37
N PHE A 379 -34.43 2.63 13.93
CA PHE A 379 -33.81 1.83 14.99
C PHE A 379 -33.91 2.47 16.39
N ARG A 380 -34.72 3.53 16.57
CA ARG A 380 -34.87 4.22 17.87
C ARG A 380 -36.20 4.05 18.58
N THR A 381 -37.18 3.36 18.01
CA THR A 381 -38.47 3.12 18.67
C THR A 381 -38.65 1.66 19.08
N PRO A 382 -38.78 1.34 20.39
CA PRO A 382 -39.25 0.03 20.82
C PRO A 382 -40.73 -0.12 20.50
N ALA A 383 -41.13 -1.25 19.93
CA ALA A 383 -42.54 -1.60 19.72
C ALA A 383 -43.27 -1.80 21.06
N PRO A 384 -44.59 -1.53 21.14
CA PRO A 384 -45.36 -1.71 22.36
C PRO A 384 -45.55 -3.20 22.65
N VAL A 385 -45.39 -3.56 23.92
CA VAL A 385 -45.68 -4.90 24.45
C VAL A 385 -47.20 -5.04 24.56
N VAL A 386 -47.74 -6.09 23.94
CA VAL A 386 -49.12 -6.59 24.17
C VAL A 386 -49.04 -7.76 25.13
#